data_AF-A0A1W9WWX0-F1
#
_entry.id   AF-A0A1W9WWX0-F1
#
_cell.length_a   1.000
_cell.length_b   1.000
_cell.length_c   1.000
_cell.angle_alpha   90.00
_cell.angle_beta   90.00
_cell.angle_gamma   90.00
#
_symmetry.space_group_name_H-M   'P 1'
#
loop_
_entity.id
_entity.type
_entity.pdbx_description
1 polymer ?
#
loop_
_entity_poly.entity_id
_entity_poly.type
_entity_poly.pdbx_seq_one_letter_code
_entity_poly.pdbx_strand_id
1 'polypeptide(L)'
;MTYQLVDELVQLPRTTKIVTRILASNTALLDRIYALDPNTTEARREKGSNLSRLGDAWLLLGNTEKALQAYQQSLDIFQQLAGADPNNAQAQRDLSVSYDNLGDVQQQLGNTEQALAAYQQCHEMSQQLAGADPNNAQAQRDLSISYKLGQVQEALHKPTAALSLYQKALAIAEVLAAQDTHNQQAQNDLAYLRDLVEQSESKL
;
A
#
# COMPACT_ATOMS: atom_id res chain seq x y z
N MET A 1 13.02 9.85 7.84
CA MET A 1 13.08 11.33 7.94
C MET A 1 13.10 12.02 6.58
N THR A 2 13.77 11.47 5.55
CA THR A 2 13.89 12.13 4.23
C THR A 2 12.59 12.22 3.42
N TYR A 3 11.67 11.27 3.55
CA TYR A 3 10.41 11.24 2.78
C TYR A 3 9.26 12.05 3.39
N GLN A 4 9.21 12.24 4.72
CA GLN A 4 8.23 13.16 5.35
C GLN A 4 8.46 14.63 4.94
N LEU A 5 9.72 15.01 4.72
CA LEU A 5 10.06 16.33 4.17
C LEU A 5 9.56 16.52 2.73
N VAL A 6 9.28 15.44 1.99
CA VAL A 6 8.75 15.54 0.63
C VAL A 6 7.32 16.07 0.68
N ASP A 7 6.47 15.52 1.55
CA ASP A 7 5.06 15.93 1.71
C ASP A 7 4.94 17.44 1.98
N GLU A 8 5.76 17.97 2.89
CA GLU A 8 5.77 19.38 3.24
C GLU A 8 6.32 20.26 2.12
N LEU A 9 7.39 19.80 1.46
CA LEU A 9 8.07 20.61 0.45
C LEU A 9 7.36 20.62 -0.90
N VAL A 10 6.67 19.55 -1.31
CA VAL A 10 6.01 19.47 -2.62
C VAL A 10 4.88 20.50 -2.76
N GLN A 11 4.28 20.91 -1.65
CA GLN A 11 3.26 21.97 -1.62
C GLN A 11 3.85 23.39 -1.85
N LEU A 12 5.18 23.54 -1.88
CA LEU A 12 5.84 24.82 -2.13
C LEU A 12 6.16 24.98 -3.63
N PRO A 13 5.61 25.99 -4.34
CA PRO A 13 5.65 26.10 -5.82
C PRO A 13 7.02 26.16 -6.51
N ARG A 14 8.14 26.13 -5.77
CA ARG A 14 9.51 26.29 -6.30
C ARG A 14 10.50 25.20 -5.85
N THR A 15 10.06 24.19 -5.10
CA THR A 15 10.95 23.19 -4.48
C THR A 15 11.07 21.90 -5.26
N THR A 16 10.20 21.64 -6.23
CA THR A 16 10.13 20.38 -7.00
C THR A 16 11.49 19.92 -7.54
N LYS A 17 12.29 20.85 -8.11
CA LYS A 17 13.63 20.54 -8.64
C LYS A 17 14.62 20.13 -7.53
N ILE A 18 14.51 20.77 -6.36
CA ILE A 18 15.36 20.48 -5.19
C ILE A 18 14.98 19.11 -4.62
N VAL A 19 13.68 18.86 -4.42
CA VAL A 19 13.15 17.59 -3.92
C VAL A 19 13.54 16.44 -4.84
N THR A 20 13.34 16.59 -6.16
CA THR A 20 13.74 15.58 -7.17
C THR A 20 15.23 15.26 -7.09
N ARG A 21 16.09 16.27 -6.89
CA ARG A 21 17.54 16.06 -6.74
C ARG A 21 17.88 15.31 -5.45
N ILE A 22 17.25 15.68 -4.34
CA ILE A 22 17.43 15.00 -3.04
C ILE A 22 17.02 13.53 -3.15
N LEU A 23 15.88 13.24 -3.77
CA LEU A 23 15.43 11.87 -4.00
C LEU A 23 16.45 11.06 -4.81
N ALA A 24 16.94 11.60 -5.94
CA ALA A 24 17.95 10.92 -6.75
C ALA A 24 19.26 10.66 -5.99
N SER A 25 19.72 11.64 -5.19
CA SER A 25 20.91 11.47 -4.34
C SER A 25 20.70 10.41 -3.26
N ASN A 26 19.52 10.38 -2.63
CA ASN A 26 19.18 9.39 -1.61
C ASN A 26 19.12 7.97 -2.21
N THR A 27 18.52 7.81 -3.39
CA THR A 27 18.51 6.52 -4.10
C THR A 27 19.94 6.01 -4.35
N ALA A 28 20.83 6.86 -4.88
CA ALA A 28 22.20 6.47 -5.16
C ALA A 28 23.00 6.12 -3.89
N LEU A 29 22.74 6.81 -2.77
CA LEU A 29 23.34 6.48 -1.48
C LEU A 29 22.84 5.14 -0.94
N LEU A 30 21.52 4.90 -1.03
CA LEU A 30 20.91 3.64 -0.61
C LEU A 30 21.47 2.47 -1.42
N ASP A 31 21.57 2.59 -2.75
CA ASP A 31 22.17 1.54 -3.58
C ASP A 31 23.63 1.23 -3.19
N ARG A 32 24.42 2.24 -2.84
CA ARG A 32 25.77 2.05 -2.33
C ARG A 32 25.80 1.36 -0.97
N ILE A 33 24.93 1.76 -0.04
CA ILE A 33 24.82 1.14 1.29
C ILE A 33 24.47 -0.34 1.15
N TYR A 34 23.47 -0.66 0.33
CA TYR A 34 23.05 -2.04 0.13
C TYR A 34 24.05 -2.87 -0.67
N ALA A 35 24.90 -2.25 -1.50
CA ALA A 35 26.01 -2.96 -2.15
C ALA A 35 27.11 -3.40 -1.17
N LEU A 36 27.21 -2.77 0.01
CA LEU A 36 28.20 -3.14 1.04
C LEU A 36 27.79 -4.40 1.82
N ASP A 37 26.50 -4.66 1.95
CA ASP A 37 25.95 -5.87 2.58
C ASP A 37 24.68 -6.37 1.86
N PRO A 38 24.81 -6.98 0.66
CA PRO A 38 23.66 -7.30 -0.18
C PRO A 38 22.86 -8.53 0.28
N ASN A 39 23.39 -9.34 1.21
CA ASN A 39 22.87 -10.69 1.46
C ASN A 39 22.07 -10.83 2.75
N THR A 40 22.12 -9.86 3.67
CA THR A 40 21.31 -9.93 4.88
C THR A 40 19.82 -9.71 4.55
N THR A 41 18.96 -10.50 5.20
CA THR A 41 17.50 -10.37 5.07
C THR A 41 17.03 -8.99 5.49
N GLU A 42 17.64 -8.42 6.53
CA GLU A 42 17.33 -7.09 7.04
C GLU A 42 17.67 -5.99 6.02
N ALA A 43 18.88 -5.99 5.46
CA ALA A 43 19.27 -5.01 4.45
C ALA A 43 18.37 -5.07 3.21
N ARG A 44 18.02 -6.28 2.74
CA ARG A 44 17.05 -6.47 1.65
C ARG A 44 15.68 -5.90 2.01
N ARG A 45 15.17 -6.21 3.21
CA ARG A 45 13.88 -5.70 3.69
C ARG A 45 13.86 -4.18 3.75
N GLU A 46 14.89 -3.56 4.33
CA GLU A 46 15.03 -2.12 4.38
C GLU A 46 15.10 -1.49 2.98
N LYS A 47 15.80 -2.13 2.05
CA LYS A 47 15.86 -1.68 0.65
C LYS A 47 14.47 -1.64 0.03
N GLY A 48 13.71 -2.74 0.17
CA GLY A 48 12.32 -2.82 -0.30
C GLY A 48 11.46 -1.70 0.31
N SER A 49 11.49 -1.53 1.64
CA SER A 49 10.72 -0.46 2.30
C SER A 49 11.11 0.94 1.83
N ASN A 50 12.40 1.20 1.59
CA ASN A 50 12.84 2.49 1.07
C ASN A 50 12.42 2.72 -0.38
N LEU A 51 12.37 1.67 -1.21
CA LEU A 51 11.86 1.74 -2.57
C LEU A 51 10.36 2.04 -2.60
N SER A 52 9.56 1.43 -1.71
CA SER A 52 8.13 1.78 -1.57
C SER A 52 7.96 3.26 -1.23
N ARG A 53 8.71 3.78 -0.25
CA ARG A 53 8.64 5.21 0.13
C ARG A 53 9.09 6.15 -0.98
N LEU A 54 10.05 5.71 -1.80
CA LEU A 54 10.47 6.44 -3.00
C LEU A 54 9.34 6.46 -4.03
N GLY A 55 8.61 5.35 -4.19
CA GLY A 55 7.40 5.27 -4.99
C GLY A 55 6.36 6.29 -4.56
N ASP A 56 6.04 6.34 -3.26
CA ASP A 56 5.09 7.30 -2.68
C ASP A 56 5.51 8.74 -2.99
N ALA A 57 6.80 9.05 -2.79
CA ALA A 57 7.35 10.37 -3.05
C ALA A 57 7.26 10.77 -4.54
N TRP A 58 7.45 9.82 -5.46
CA TRP A 58 7.27 10.09 -6.90
C TRP A 58 5.81 10.27 -7.28
N LEU A 59 4.87 9.52 -6.67
CA LEU A 59 3.44 9.73 -6.87
C LEU A 59 3.03 11.13 -6.45
N LEU A 60 3.47 11.59 -5.28
CA LEU A 60 3.19 12.94 -4.79
C LEU A 60 3.74 14.04 -5.69
N LEU A 61 4.85 13.77 -6.37
CA LEU A 61 5.45 14.65 -7.38
C LEU A 61 4.78 14.55 -8.76
N GLY A 62 3.77 13.70 -8.92
CA GLY A 62 3.09 13.44 -10.20
C GLY A 62 3.93 12.66 -11.21
N ASN A 63 5.01 12.00 -10.76
CA ASN A 63 5.87 11.18 -11.63
C ASN A 63 5.51 9.69 -11.51
N THR A 64 4.38 9.33 -12.09
CA THR A 64 3.79 7.99 -11.98
C THR A 64 4.68 6.89 -12.57
N GLU A 65 5.44 7.16 -13.63
CA GLU A 65 6.39 6.19 -14.20
C GLU A 65 7.54 5.84 -13.25
N LYS A 66 8.13 6.85 -12.58
CA LYS A 66 9.17 6.59 -11.58
C LYS A 66 8.62 5.91 -10.34
N ALA A 67 7.39 6.22 -9.95
CA ALA A 67 6.72 5.51 -8.88
C ALA A 67 6.54 4.04 -9.20
N LEU A 68 6.06 3.72 -10.41
CA LEU A 68 5.90 2.35 -10.88
C LEU A 68 7.21 1.57 -10.84
N GLN A 69 8.31 2.18 -11.32
CA GLN A 69 9.63 1.54 -11.26
C GLN A 69 10.07 1.24 -9.82
N ALA A 70 9.89 2.19 -8.90
CA ALA A 70 10.27 2.01 -7.51
C ALA A 70 9.42 0.93 -6.81
N TYR A 71 8.10 0.92 -7.03
CA TYR A 71 7.22 -0.11 -6.48
C TYR A 71 7.51 -1.49 -7.07
N GLN A 72 7.82 -1.61 -8.36
CA GLN A 72 8.18 -2.89 -8.96
C GLN A 72 9.46 -3.45 -8.37
N GLN A 73 10.49 -2.62 -8.17
CA GLN A 73 11.72 -3.04 -7.51
C GLN A 73 11.50 -3.45 -6.05
N SER A 74 10.61 -2.75 -5.34
CA SER A 74 10.19 -3.10 -3.98
C SER A 74 9.49 -4.46 -3.96
N LEU A 75 8.53 -4.66 -4.86
CA LEU A 75 7.77 -5.90 -5.00
C LEU A 75 8.69 -7.09 -5.28
N ASP A 76 9.64 -6.96 -6.21
CA ASP A 76 10.59 -8.02 -6.55
C ASP A 76 11.41 -8.47 -5.32
N ILE A 77 11.82 -7.52 -4.46
CA ILE A 77 12.54 -7.82 -3.22
C ILE A 77 11.62 -8.57 -2.24
N PHE A 78 10.41 -8.07 -2.02
CA PHE A 78 9.49 -8.69 -1.05
C PHE A 78 8.97 -10.05 -1.51
N GLN A 79 8.85 -10.29 -2.83
CA GLN A 79 8.60 -11.61 -3.39
C GLN A 79 9.72 -12.59 -3.04
N GLN A 80 10.99 -12.19 -3.17
CA GLN A 80 12.12 -13.03 -2.80
C GLN A 80 12.17 -13.32 -1.29
N LEU A 81 11.89 -12.31 -0.46
CA LEU A 81 11.90 -12.46 1.00
C LEU A 81 10.77 -13.37 1.49
N ALA A 82 9.55 -13.16 1.00
CA ALA A 82 8.39 -13.99 1.32
C ALA A 82 8.54 -15.42 0.77
N GLY A 83 9.18 -15.59 -0.40
CA GLY A 83 9.47 -16.91 -0.96
C GLY A 83 10.57 -17.67 -0.21
N ALA A 84 11.54 -16.96 0.37
CA ALA A 84 12.60 -17.57 1.18
C ALA A 84 12.11 -18.07 2.54
N ASP A 85 11.10 -17.42 3.13
CA ASP A 85 10.44 -17.86 4.36
C ASP A 85 8.92 -17.69 4.26
N PRO A 86 8.20 -18.66 3.66
CA PRO A 86 6.75 -18.55 3.41
C PRO A 86 5.91 -18.43 4.69
N ASN A 87 6.43 -18.89 5.83
CA ASN A 87 5.71 -18.86 7.11
C ASN A 87 5.94 -17.55 7.89
N ASN A 88 6.80 -16.67 7.39
CA ASN A 88 7.07 -15.39 8.02
C ASN A 88 5.93 -14.40 7.73
N ALA A 89 5.05 -14.22 8.72
CA ALA A 89 3.93 -13.31 8.62
C ALA A 89 4.33 -11.87 8.25
N GLN A 90 5.47 -11.38 8.73
CA GLN A 90 5.94 -10.03 8.39
C GLN A 90 6.39 -9.94 6.93
N ALA A 91 7.10 -10.95 6.42
CA ALA A 91 7.52 -10.98 5.02
C ALA A 91 6.31 -11.08 4.07
N GLN A 92 5.33 -11.92 4.41
CA GLN A 92 4.06 -12.01 3.68
C GLN A 92 3.30 -10.68 3.71
N ARG A 93 3.25 -10.01 4.87
CA ARG A 93 2.63 -8.69 5.00
C ARG A 93 3.33 -7.64 4.15
N ASP A 94 4.65 -7.57 4.17
CA ASP A 94 5.39 -6.59 3.37
C ASP A 94 5.18 -6.81 1.86
N LEU A 95 5.05 -8.07 1.43
CA LEU A 95 4.68 -8.43 0.05
C LEU A 95 3.24 -8.00 -0.28
N SER A 96 2.29 -8.24 0.62
CA SER A 96 0.89 -7.78 0.46
C SER A 96 0.80 -6.27 0.27
N VAL A 97 1.50 -5.48 1.10
CA VAL A 97 1.58 -4.02 0.97
C VAL A 97 2.23 -3.59 -0.35
N SER A 98 3.21 -4.35 -0.85
CA SER A 98 3.85 -4.04 -2.13
C SER A 98 2.91 -4.23 -3.32
N TYR A 99 2.01 -5.21 -3.25
CA TYR A 99 0.93 -5.36 -4.22
C TYR A 99 -0.11 -4.24 -4.12
N ASP A 100 -0.45 -3.76 -2.91
CA ASP A 100 -1.33 -2.60 -2.74
C ASP A 100 -0.77 -1.35 -3.45
N ASN A 101 0.51 -1.06 -3.21
CA ASN A 101 1.21 0.06 -3.84
C ASN A 101 1.28 -0.07 -5.37
N LEU A 102 1.50 -1.30 -5.88
CA LEU A 102 1.44 -1.56 -7.32
C LEU A 102 0.02 -1.32 -7.87
N GLY A 103 -1.01 -1.72 -7.13
CA GLY A 103 -2.41 -1.43 -7.47
C GLY A 103 -2.67 0.06 -7.59
N ASP A 104 -2.23 0.84 -6.61
CA ASP A 104 -2.41 2.30 -6.55
C ASP A 104 -1.80 2.99 -7.78
N VAL A 105 -0.53 2.68 -8.10
CA VAL A 105 0.14 3.30 -9.25
C VAL A 105 -0.49 2.87 -10.58
N GLN A 106 -0.93 1.62 -10.70
CA GLN A 106 -1.57 1.13 -11.92
C GLN A 106 -2.95 1.76 -12.13
N GLN A 107 -3.69 2.00 -11.05
CA GLN A 107 -4.95 2.72 -11.11
C GLN A 107 -4.74 4.16 -11.58
N GLN A 108 -3.70 4.85 -11.08
CA GLN A 108 -3.35 6.20 -11.57
C GLN A 108 -2.92 6.22 -13.04
N LEU A 109 -2.30 5.16 -13.53
CA LEU A 109 -1.95 4.99 -14.94
C LEU A 109 -3.16 4.63 -15.83
N GLY A 110 -4.33 4.37 -15.24
CA GLY A 110 -5.52 3.90 -15.97
C GLY A 110 -5.44 2.43 -16.41
N ASN A 111 -4.48 1.67 -15.90
CA ASN A 111 -4.29 0.25 -16.20
C ASN A 111 -5.18 -0.61 -15.29
N THR A 112 -6.50 -0.52 -15.47
CA THR A 112 -7.50 -1.13 -14.59
C THR A 112 -7.31 -2.63 -14.38
N GLU A 113 -6.93 -3.39 -15.42
CA GLU A 113 -6.70 -4.83 -15.30
C GLU A 113 -5.46 -5.16 -14.45
N GLN A 114 -4.39 -4.37 -14.57
CA GLN A 114 -3.18 -4.56 -13.77
C GLN A 114 -3.40 -4.15 -12.31
N ALA A 115 -4.15 -3.07 -12.09
CA ALA A 115 -4.59 -2.67 -10.75
C ALA A 115 -5.46 -3.74 -10.09
N LEU A 116 -6.42 -4.32 -10.84
CA LEU A 116 -7.26 -5.41 -10.35
C LEU A 116 -6.42 -6.60 -9.90
N ALA A 117 -5.49 -7.05 -10.74
CA ALA A 117 -4.63 -8.19 -10.43
C ALA A 117 -3.79 -7.94 -9.17
N ALA A 118 -3.20 -6.75 -9.03
CA ALA A 118 -2.39 -6.37 -7.89
C ALA A 118 -3.24 -6.31 -6.59
N TYR A 119 -4.38 -5.62 -6.60
CA TYR A 119 -5.25 -5.57 -5.42
C TYR A 119 -5.83 -6.93 -5.05
N GLN A 120 -6.09 -7.81 -6.02
CA GLN A 120 -6.54 -9.17 -5.75
C GLN A 120 -5.47 -9.96 -4.97
N GLN A 121 -4.20 -9.88 -5.39
CA GLN A 121 -3.09 -10.48 -4.65
C GLN A 121 -2.95 -9.88 -3.24
N CYS A 122 -3.04 -8.55 -3.12
CA CYS A 122 -3.04 -7.88 -1.82
C CYS A 122 -4.15 -8.41 -0.90
N HIS A 123 -5.39 -8.48 -1.41
CA HIS A 123 -6.57 -8.93 -0.66
C HIS A 123 -6.43 -10.38 -0.18
N GLU A 124 -6.02 -11.29 -1.06
CA GLU A 124 -5.82 -12.71 -0.74
C GLU A 124 -4.81 -12.89 0.39
N MET A 125 -3.67 -12.20 0.32
CA MET A 125 -2.63 -12.27 1.33
C MET A 125 -3.07 -11.66 2.67
N SER A 126 -3.69 -10.47 2.64
CA SER A 126 -4.20 -9.84 3.85
C SER A 126 -5.29 -10.68 4.52
N GLN A 127 -6.13 -11.36 3.73
CA GLN A 127 -7.15 -12.27 4.26
C GLN A 127 -6.53 -13.48 4.95
N GLN A 128 -5.49 -14.09 4.36
CA GLN A 128 -4.78 -15.20 4.98
C GLN A 128 -4.11 -14.78 6.29
N LEU A 129 -3.44 -13.63 6.32
CA LEU A 129 -2.76 -13.11 7.52
C LEU A 129 -3.75 -12.79 8.64
N ALA A 130 -4.85 -12.11 8.31
CA ALA A 130 -5.91 -11.78 9.27
C ALA A 130 -6.63 -13.04 9.79
N GLY A 131 -6.77 -14.08 8.96
CA GLY A 131 -7.33 -15.37 9.36
C GLY A 131 -6.39 -16.20 10.25
N ALA A 132 -5.07 -16.11 10.01
CA ALA A 132 -4.07 -16.81 10.81
C ALA A 132 -3.92 -16.23 12.22
N ASP A 133 -4.08 -14.92 12.38
CA ASP A 133 -4.12 -14.24 13.68
C ASP A 133 -5.28 -13.23 13.75
N PRO A 134 -6.50 -13.67 14.13
CA PRO A 134 -7.66 -12.81 14.21
C PRO A 134 -7.53 -11.64 15.21
N ASN A 135 -6.62 -11.73 16.18
CA ASN A 135 -6.41 -10.69 17.18
C ASN A 135 -5.35 -9.67 16.77
N ASN A 136 -4.66 -9.88 15.64
CA ASN A 136 -3.68 -8.95 15.12
C ASN A 136 -4.38 -7.76 14.45
N ALA A 137 -4.49 -6.66 15.20
CA ALA A 137 -5.12 -5.42 14.72
C ALA A 137 -4.49 -4.90 13.42
N GLN A 138 -3.18 -5.07 13.21
CA GLN A 138 -2.52 -4.64 11.98
C GLN A 138 -2.93 -5.49 10.78
N ALA A 139 -2.97 -6.82 10.93
CA ALA A 139 -3.39 -7.72 9.86
C ALA A 139 -4.88 -7.50 9.50
N GLN A 140 -5.73 -7.31 10.51
CA GLN A 140 -7.13 -6.94 10.32
C GLN A 140 -7.25 -5.61 9.57
N ARG A 141 -6.45 -4.61 9.95
CA ARG A 141 -6.46 -3.31 9.28
C ARG A 141 -6.02 -3.41 7.81
N ASP A 142 -4.97 -4.17 7.52
CA ASP A 142 -4.50 -4.36 6.14
C ASP A 142 -5.58 -5.05 5.28
N LEU A 143 -6.31 -6.03 5.84
CA LEU A 143 -7.47 -6.63 5.19
C LEU A 143 -8.60 -5.60 4.97
N SER A 144 -8.86 -4.70 5.93
CA SER A 144 -9.84 -3.63 5.74
C SER A 144 -9.44 -2.69 4.59
N ILE A 145 -8.17 -2.26 4.52
CA ILE A 145 -7.66 -1.38 3.45
C ILE A 145 -7.76 -2.00 2.06
N SER A 146 -7.75 -3.33 1.95
CA SER A 146 -7.97 -4.03 0.68
C SER A 146 -9.36 -3.78 0.05
N TYR A 147 -10.22 -2.95 0.67
CA TYR A 147 -11.42 -2.36 0.05
C TYR A 147 -11.14 -1.72 -1.31
N LYS A 148 -9.90 -1.27 -1.59
CA LYS A 148 -9.49 -0.72 -2.89
C LYS A 148 -9.75 -1.68 -4.06
N LEU A 149 -9.74 -2.99 -3.80
CA LEU A 149 -10.21 -3.98 -4.76
C LEU A 149 -11.68 -3.70 -5.17
N GLY A 150 -12.53 -3.33 -4.23
CA GLY A 150 -13.92 -2.94 -4.47
C GLY A 150 -14.03 -1.70 -5.36
N GLN A 151 -13.14 -0.71 -5.19
CA GLN A 151 -13.10 0.48 -6.04
C GLN A 151 -12.81 0.12 -7.50
N VAL A 152 -11.89 -0.82 -7.72
CA VAL A 152 -11.61 -1.32 -9.07
C VAL A 152 -12.78 -2.13 -9.62
N GLN A 153 -13.47 -2.94 -8.80
CA GLN A 153 -14.67 -3.66 -9.23
C GLN A 153 -15.81 -2.68 -9.62
N GLU A 154 -15.96 -1.58 -8.90
CA GLU A 154 -16.93 -0.52 -9.23
C GLU A 154 -16.59 0.14 -10.58
N ALA A 155 -15.32 0.47 -10.82
CA ALA A 155 -14.85 0.98 -12.11
C ALA A 155 -15.06 -0.02 -13.27
N LEU A 156 -15.11 -1.32 -12.96
CA LEU A 156 -15.42 -2.39 -13.91
C LEU A 156 -16.93 -2.71 -14.01
N HIS A 157 -17.79 -1.82 -13.53
CA HIS A 157 -19.26 -1.97 -13.54
C HIS A 157 -19.75 -3.23 -12.82
N LYS A 158 -19.09 -3.61 -11.72
CA LYS A 158 -19.49 -4.73 -10.83
C LYS A 158 -19.88 -4.22 -9.43
N PRO A 159 -20.96 -3.42 -9.31
CA PRO A 159 -21.29 -2.71 -8.07
C PRO A 159 -21.64 -3.65 -6.91
N THR A 160 -22.29 -4.79 -7.17
CA THR A 160 -22.59 -5.78 -6.11
C THR A 160 -21.33 -6.41 -5.52
N ALA A 161 -20.31 -6.67 -6.35
CA ALA A 161 -19.03 -7.19 -5.89
C ALA A 161 -18.25 -6.14 -5.08
N ALA A 162 -18.27 -4.88 -5.54
CA ALA A 162 -17.69 -3.75 -4.84
C ALA A 162 -18.32 -3.55 -3.46
N LEU A 163 -19.66 -3.49 -3.39
CA LEU A 163 -20.40 -3.31 -2.14
C LEU A 163 -20.08 -4.42 -1.14
N SER A 164 -20.00 -5.68 -1.57
CA SER A 164 -19.63 -6.78 -0.68
C SER A 164 -18.24 -6.61 -0.06
N LEU A 165 -17.27 -6.11 -0.83
CA LEU A 165 -15.92 -5.82 -0.33
C LEU A 165 -15.92 -4.66 0.66
N TYR A 166 -16.65 -3.58 0.35
CA TYR A 166 -16.78 -2.43 1.24
C TYR A 166 -17.45 -2.79 2.57
N GLN A 167 -18.52 -3.57 2.55
CA GLN A 167 -19.21 -4.02 3.77
C GLN A 167 -18.32 -4.90 4.65
N LYS A 168 -17.52 -5.81 4.05
CA LYS A 168 -16.54 -6.62 4.78
C LYS A 168 -15.46 -5.75 5.42
N ALA A 169 -14.92 -4.79 4.67
CA ALA A 169 -13.91 -3.87 5.18
C ALA A 169 -14.47 -2.99 6.32
N LEU A 170 -15.71 -2.50 6.17
CA LEU A 170 -16.41 -1.71 7.18
C LEU A 170 -16.59 -2.48 8.49
N ALA A 171 -17.04 -3.74 8.43
CA ALA A 171 -17.21 -4.57 9.63
C ALA A 171 -15.90 -4.71 10.43
N ILE A 172 -14.76 -4.84 9.75
CA ILE A 172 -13.45 -4.89 10.39
C ILE A 172 -13.09 -3.54 11.01
N ALA A 173 -13.28 -2.44 10.26
CA ALA A 173 -12.99 -1.10 10.74
C ALA A 173 -13.83 -0.73 11.98
N GLU A 174 -15.08 -1.17 12.06
CA GLU A 174 -15.94 -0.99 13.23
C GLU A 174 -15.36 -1.67 14.48
N VAL A 175 -14.90 -2.92 14.33
CA VAL A 175 -14.26 -3.65 15.43
C VAL A 175 -12.98 -2.94 15.89
N LEU A 176 -12.10 -2.56 14.95
CA LEU A 176 -10.84 -1.89 15.27
C LEU A 176 -11.04 -0.53 15.94
N ALA A 177 -11.98 0.27 15.46
CA ALA A 177 -12.33 1.56 16.03
C ALA A 177 -12.99 1.45 17.41
N ALA A 178 -13.73 0.36 17.67
CA ALA A 178 -14.31 0.09 18.98
C ALA A 178 -13.29 -0.42 20.01
N GLN A 179 -12.24 -1.14 19.56
CA GLN A 179 -11.17 -1.63 20.42
C GLN A 179 -10.31 -0.50 21.00
N ASP A 180 -10.04 0.54 20.21
CA ASP A 180 -9.33 1.74 20.66
C ASP A 180 -9.98 3.01 20.11
N THR A 181 -10.78 3.65 20.96
CA THR A 181 -11.49 4.89 20.61
C THR A 181 -10.57 6.09 20.43
N HIS A 182 -9.31 6.02 20.88
CA HIS A 182 -8.32 7.09 20.72
C HIS A 182 -7.44 6.87 19.49
N ASN A 183 -7.56 5.72 18.80
CA ASN A 183 -6.86 5.47 17.56
C ASN A 183 -7.51 6.26 16.42
N GLN A 184 -7.01 7.47 16.18
CA GLN A 184 -7.50 8.36 15.14
C GLN A 184 -7.46 7.72 13.74
N GLN A 185 -6.47 6.87 13.45
CA GLN A 185 -6.40 6.19 12.17
C GLN A 185 -7.56 5.23 11.98
N ALA A 186 -7.87 4.41 13.00
CA ALA A 186 -9.01 3.50 12.94
C ALA A 186 -10.34 4.25 12.81
N GLN A 187 -10.48 5.40 13.47
CA GLN A 187 -11.68 6.25 13.33
C GLN A 187 -11.82 6.84 11.93
N ASN A 188 -10.71 7.27 11.32
CA ASN A 188 -10.70 7.80 9.95
C ASN A 188 -11.06 6.71 8.93
N ASP A 189 -10.46 5.52 9.07
CA ASP A 189 -10.74 4.38 8.20
C ASP A 189 -12.22 3.97 8.29
N LEU A 190 -12.79 3.95 9.51
CA LEU A 190 -14.21 3.69 9.75
C LEU A 190 -15.10 4.74 9.07
N ALA A 191 -14.83 6.03 9.28
CA ALA A 191 -15.62 7.11 8.71
C ALA A 191 -15.63 7.05 7.18
N TYR A 192 -14.46 6.79 6.57
CA TYR A 192 -14.32 6.65 5.14
C TYR A 192 -15.11 5.45 4.60
N LEU A 193 -15.01 4.29 5.24
CA LEU A 193 -15.71 3.09 4.79
C LEU A 193 -17.24 3.18 4.93
N ARG A 194 -17.74 3.92 5.93
CA ARG A 194 -19.18 4.20 6.06
C ARG A 194 -19.73 5.00 4.87
N ASP A 195 -19.05 6.08 4.54
CA ASP A 195 -19.39 6.92 3.38
C ASP A 195 -19.29 6.13 2.08
N LEU A 196 -18.24 5.31 1.92
CA LEU A 196 -18.06 4.46 0.74
C LEU A 196 -19.18 3.42 0.57
N VAL A 197 -19.63 2.78 1.67
CA VAL A 197 -20.76 1.84 1.63
C VAL A 197 -22.06 2.57 1.28
N GLU A 198 -22.36 3.70 1.93
CA GLU A 198 -23.57 4.49 1.67
C GLU A 198 -23.65 4.94 0.20
N GLN A 199 -22.55 5.47 -0.34
CA GLN A 199 -22.46 5.86 -1.74
C GLN A 199 -22.65 4.67 -2.68
N SER A 200 -22.07 3.51 -2.38
CA SER A 200 -22.19 2.31 -3.19
C SER A 200 -23.62 1.73 -3.18
N GLU A 201 -24.28 1.74 -2.03
CA GLU A 201 -25.68 1.32 -1.89
C GLU A 201 -26.64 2.22 -2.67
N SER A 202 -26.40 3.54 -2.68
CA SER A 202 -27.23 4.50 -3.41
C SER A 202 -27.22 4.34 -4.95
N LYS A 203 -26.22 3.63 -5.49
CA LYS A 203 -26.02 3.42 -6.93
C LYS A 203 -26.63 2.11 -7.46
N LEU A 204 -27.18 1.26 -6.58
CA LEU A 204 -27.82 -0.02 -6.91
C LEU A 204 -29.34 0.13 -7.05
#